data_AF-A0A7S2Q1K6-F1
#
_entry.id   AF-A0A7S2Q1K6-F1
#
_cell.length_a   1.000
_cell.length_b   1.000
_cell.length_c   1.000
_cell.angle_alpha   90.00
_cell.angle_beta   90.00
_cell.angle_gamma   90.00
#
_symmetry.space_group_name_H-M   'P 1'
#
loop_
_entity.id
_entity.type
_entity.pdbx_description
1 polymer ?
#
loop_
_entity_poly.entity_id
_entity_poly.type
_entity_poly.pdbx_seq_one_letter_code
_entity_poly.pdbx_strand_id
1 'polypeptide(L)'
;VESLYADRVRPYGRVLRKRLAEHAAASGRPAAEVDLDALQAACSRCSWLRVQQEEGGEWSALRKAVEDDFVDVYSQEDPYPAEMWAAAEAYFGSLAGADAAVLPGGRYAAARVLASRDLPFLRGLSLGELCHVVQLCIAPKKLLGYSSGTLVPYKVSQSKVKESLAERKSAVTVSKQGAVKYATWTSLRDCLQDLIRAAPADAAAIPLSNIKRTFKARYNLELSETKLGHSKLSELMQDPELQDLCA
;
A
#
# COMPACT_ATOMS: atom_id res chain seq x y z
N VAL A 1 6.41 -23.23 4.02
CA VAL A 1 4.94 -23.34 4.19
C VAL A 1 4.58 -23.41 5.66
N GLU A 2 5.12 -24.36 6.42
CA GLU A 2 4.82 -24.50 7.86
C GLU A 2 5.11 -23.24 8.68
N SER A 3 6.24 -22.56 8.43
CA SER A 3 6.55 -21.27 9.06
C SER A 3 5.51 -20.19 8.77
N LEU A 4 4.87 -20.22 7.59
CA LEU A 4 3.79 -19.29 7.24
C LEU A 4 2.47 -19.63 7.94
N TYR A 5 2.20 -20.92 8.15
CA TYR A 5 1.07 -21.36 8.98
C TYR A 5 1.25 -20.95 10.44
N ALA A 6 2.44 -21.15 11.02
CA ALA A 6 2.75 -20.69 12.37
C ALA A 6 2.61 -19.17 12.51
N ASP A 7 2.98 -18.44 11.45
CA ASP A 7 2.83 -17.00 11.36
C ASP A 7 1.40 -16.52 11.03
N ARG A 8 0.44 -17.43 10.82
CA ARG A 8 -0.93 -17.14 10.34
C ARG A 8 -0.95 -16.27 9.08
N VAL A 9 0.07 -16.40 8.22
CA VAL A 9 0.19 -15.71 6.93
C VAL A 9 -0.14 -16.68 5.80
N ARG A 10 -1.09 -16.30 4.95
CA ARG A 10 -1.49 -17.14 3.82
C ARG A 10 -0.33 -17.35 2.83
N PRO A 11 -0.03 -18.59 2.42
CA PRO A 11 1.17 -18.95 1.66
C PRO A 11 0.98 -18.70 0.17
N TYR A 12 0.78 -17.44 -0.21
CA TYR A 12 0.77 -17.03 -1.61
C TYR A 12 2.15 -17.21 -2.26
N GLY A 13 2.21 -17.49 -3.56
CA GLY A 13 3.47 -17.69 -4.29
C GLY A 13 4.51 -16.58 -4.04
N ARG A 14 4.07 -15.30 -4.04
CA ARG A 14 4.94 -14.15 -3.73
C ARG A 14 5.49 -14.17 -2.30
N VAL A 15 4.71 -14.64 -1.33
CA VAL A 15 5.08 -14.71 0.09
C VAL A 15 6.00 -15.90 0.32
N LEU A 16 5.72 -17.04 -0.32
CA LEU A 16 6.58 -18.21 -0.30
C LEU A 16 7.97 -17.91 -0.85
N ARG A 17 8.06 -17.22 -2.00
CA ARG A 17 9.33 -16.77 -2.57
C ARG A 17 10.13 -15.91 -1.60
N LYS A 18 9.48 -14.94 -0.94
CA LYS A 18 10.12 -14.10 0.09
C LYS A 18 10.60 -14.95 1.27
N ARG A 19 9.76 -15.85 1.77
CA ARG A 19 10.10 -16.73 2.89
C ARG A 19 11.26 -17.67 2.57
N LEU A 20 11.33 -18.19 1.34
CA LEU A 20 12.46 -19.00 0.87
C LEU A 20 13.76 -18.18 0.85
N ALA A 21 13.71 -16.95 0.35
CA ALA A 21 14.87 -16.06 0.37
C ALA A 21 15.33 -15.75 1.81
N GLU A 22 14.40 -15.57 2.74
CA GLU A 22 14.70 -15.39 4.17
C GLU A 22 15.39 -16.62 4.77
N HIS A 23 14.88 -17.83 4.51
CA HIS A 23 15.51 -19.07 4.98
C HIS A 23 16.89 -19.30 4.36
N ALA A 24 17.07 -18.96 3.08
CA ALA A 24 18.37 -19.04 2.42
C ALA A 24 19.38 -18.09 3.09
N ALA A 25 19.00 -16.84 3.30
CA ALA A 25 19.82 -15.84 3.96
C ALA A 25 20.19 -16.25 5.40
N ALA A 26 19.22 -16.76 6.18
CA ALA A 26 19.47 -17.25 7.54
C ALA A 26 20.42 -18.48 7.57
N SER A 27 20.47 -19.25 6.48
CA SER A 27 21.35 -20.40 6.32
C SER A 27 22.70 -20.06 5.67
N GLY A 28 23.00 -18.76 5.46
CA GLY A 28 24.21 -18.31 4.79
C GLY A 28 24.30 -18.65 3.30
N ARG A 29 23.18 -19.04 2.67
CA ARG A 29 23.09 -19.34 1.24
C ARG A 29 22.66 -18.09 0.47
N PRO A 30 23.20 -17.87 -0.75
CA PRO A 30 22.71 -16.80 -1.60
C PRO A 30 21.23 -17.03 -1.90
N ALA A 31 20.45 -15.94 -1.89
CA ALA A 31 19.06 -15.98 -2.29
C ALA A 31 19.00 -16.40 -3.77
N ALA A 32 18.51 -17.61 -4.04
CA ALA A 32 18.24 -18.04 -5.40
C ALA A 32 17.04 -17.24 -5.94
N GLU A 33 17.13 -16.78 -7.18
CA GLU A 33 15.98 -16.23 -7.89
C GLU A 33 15.02 -17.38 -8.20
N VAL A 34 14.04 -17.58 -7.32
CA VAL A 34 13.05 -18.63 -7.48
C VAL A 34 11.94 -18.11 -8.38
N ASP A 35 11.86 -18.70 -9.57
CA ASP A 35 10.75 -18.51 -10.50
C ASP A 35 9.42 -19.00 -9.88
N LEU A 36 8.35 -18.22 -10.06
CA LEU A 36 7.05 -18.50 -9.45
C LEU A 36 6.37 -19.70 -10.11
N ASP A 37 6.56 -19.92 -11.40
CA ASP A 37 5.97 -21.06 -12.12
C ASP A 37 6.69 -22.36 -11.70
N ALA A 38 8.02 -22.32 -11.64
CA ALA A 38 8.81 -23.43 -11.09
C ALA A 38 8.44 -23.74 -9.64
N LEU A 39 8.21 -22.72 -8.80
CA LEU A 39 7.79 -22.87 -7.40
C LEU A 39 6.40 -23.49 -7.31
N GLN A 40 5.45 -23.04 -8.14
CA GLN A 40 4.11 -23.60 -8.21
C GLN A 40 4.16 -25.07 -8.61
N ALA A 41 4.93 -25.40 -9.64
CA ALA A 41 5.11 -26.77 -10.10
C ALA A 41 5.72 -27.66 -9.01
N ALA A 42 6.70 -27.14 -8.25
CA ALA A 42 7.27 -27.85 -7.11
C ALA A 42 6.22 -28.10 -6.00
N CYS A 43 5.43 -27.08 -5.64
CA CYS A 43 4.35 -27.22 -4.66
C CYS A 43 3.28 -28.22 -5.11
N SER A 44 2.92 -28.24 -6.40
CA SER A 44 1.94 -29.18 -6.96
C SER A 44 2.40 -30.64 -6.91
N ARG A 45 3.72 -30.88 -6.96
CA ARG A 45 4.30 -32.23 -6.82
C ARG A 45 4.39 -32.70 -5.37
N CYS A 46 4.23 -31.82 -4.39
CA CYS A 46 4.30 -32.19 -2.97
C CYS A 46 3.02 -32.91 -2.54
N SER A 47 3.16 -34.12 -1.98
CA SER A 47 2.03 -34.96 -1.56
C SER A 47 1.16 -34.33 -0.47
N TRP A 48 1.72 -33.46 0.36
CA TRP A 48 1.09 -32.84 1.52
C TRP A 48 0.61 -31.40 1.28
N LEU A 49 0.81 -30.86 0.08
CA LEU A 49 0.36 -29.53 -0.33
C LEU A 49 -0.77 -29.61 -1.36
N ARG A 50 -1.67 -28.63 -1.32
CA ARG A 50 -2.71 -28.36 -2.31
C ARG A 50 -2.45 -26.97 -2.85
N VAL A 51 -2.20 -26.87 -4.15
CA VAL A 51 -2.11 -25.58 -4.83
C VAL A 51 -3.51 -25.12 -5.22
N GLN A 52 -3.88 -23.91 -4.82
CA GLN A 52 -5.16 -23.28 -5.14
C GLN A 52 -4.92 -22.02 -5.97
N GLN A 53 -5.70 -21.83 -7.04
CA GLN A 53 -5.70 -20.60 -7.81
C GLN A 53 -6.52 -19.54 -7.08
N GLU A 54 -6.03 -18.31 -7.09
CA GLU A 54 -6.59 -17.16 -6.40
C GLU A 54 -6.89 -16.05 -7.41
N GLU A 55 -7.61 -15.02 -6.99
CA GLU A 55 -7.92 -13.90 -7.86
C GLU A 55 -6.66 -13.15 -8.33
N GLY A 56 -6.72 -12.57 -9.52
CA GLY A 56 -5.64 -11.75 -10.07
C GLY A 56 -4.40 -12.54 -10.54
N GLY A 57 -4.56 -13.84 -10.84
CA GLY A 57 -3.45 -14.68 -11.32
C GLY A 57 -2.47 -15.07 -10.21
N GLU A 58 -2.85 -14.89 -8.94
CA GLU A 58 -2.09 -15.36 -7.81
C GLU A 58 -2.47 -16.82 -7.47
N TRP A 59 -1.62 -17.51 -6.72
CA TRP A 59 -1.87 -18.86 -6.25
C TRP A 59 -1.35 -19.04 -4.83
N SER A 60 -1.94 -19.98 -4.10
CA SER A 60 -1.58 -20.31 -2.72
C SER A 60 -1.20 -21.79 -2.56
N ALA A 61 -0.23 -22.10 -1.70
CA ALA A 61 0.19 -23.47 -1.39
C ALA A 61 -0.28 -23.88 0.02
N LEU A 62 -1.46 -24.48 0.10
CA LEU A 62 -2.11 -24.84 1.36
C LEU A 62 -1.73 -26.26 1.77
N ARG A 63 -1.76 -26.57 3.08
CA ARG A 63 -1.58 -27.94 3.56
C ARG A 63 -2.86 -28.74 3.36
N LYS A 64 -2.73 -30.01 2.98
CA LYS A 64 -3.89 -30.92 2.93
C LYS A 64 -4.37 -31.21 4.35
N ALA A 65 -5.70 -31.22 4.54
CA ALA A 65 -6.37 -31.61 5.79
C ALA A 65 -5.97 -30.78 7.03
N VAL A 66 -5.62 -29.51 6.84
CA VAL A 66 -5.41 -28.54 7.93
C VAL A 66 -6.35 -27.37 7.68
N GLU A 67 -7.02 -26.90 8.73
CA GLU A 67 -7.87 -25.71 8.62
C GLU A 67 -7.02 -24.45 8.43
N ASP A 68 -7.56 -23.53 7.64
CA ASP A 68 -6.92 -22.27 7.30
C ASP A 68 -7.28 -21.21 8.36
N ASP A 69 -6.42 -21.03 9.36
CA ASP A 69 -6.54 -19.96 10.37
C ASP A 69 -5.64 -18.76 10.04
N PHE A 70 -5.74 -18.27 8.80
CA PHE A 70 -4.95 -17.13 8.34
C PHE A 70 -5.64 -15.81 8.68
N VAL A 71 -4.83 -14.81 9.02
CA VAL A 71 -5.34 -13.46 9.29
C VAL A 71 -5.69 -12.78 7.96
N ASP A 72 -6.92 -12.26 7.87
CA ASP A 72 -7.30 -11.36 6.80
C ASP A 72 -6.71 -9.97 7.05
N VAL A 73 -5.61 -9.68 6.36
CA VAL A 73 -4.90 -8.41 6.46
C VAL A 73 -5.75 -7.23 5.97
N TYR A 74 -6.79 -7.44 5.17
CA TYR A 74 -7.65 -6.38 4.65
C TYR A 74 -8.86 -6.08 5.54
N SER A 75 -9.11 -6.90 6.56
CA SER A 75 -10.19 -6.67 7.52
C SER A 75 -10.03 -5.31 8.20
N GLN A 76 -11.15 -4.57 8.30
CA GLN A 76 -11.22 -3.31 9.03
C GLN A 76 -11.51 -3.50 10.52
N GLU A 77 -11.81 -4.73 10.93
CA GLU A 77 -12.03 -5.04 12.34
C GLU A 77 -10.76 -4.81 13.13
N ASP A 78 -10.90 -4.16 14.29
CA ASP A 78 -9.80 -3.87 15.21
C ASP A 78 -9.96 -4.73 16.47
N PRO A 79 -9.41 -5.96 16.49
CA PRO A 79 -9.45 -6.84 17.66
C PRO A 79 -8.39 -6.47 18.71
N TYR A 80 -7.58 -5.44 18.48
CA TYR A 80 -6.42 -5.14 19.30
C TYR A 80 -6.77 -4.17 20.45
N PRO A 81 -6.17 -4.36 21.65
CA PRO A 81 -6.48 -3.55 22.82
C PRO A 81 -6.06 -2.07 22.65
N ALA A 82 -6.79 -1.16 23.30
CA ALA A 82 -6.51 0.29 23.20
C ALA A 82 -5.13 0.66 23.75
N GLU A 83 -4.65 -0.06 24.77
CA GLU A 83 -3.34 0.14 25.39
C GLU A 83 -2.21 -0.14 24.39
N MET A 84 -2.38 -1.14 23.53
CA MET A 84 -1.44 -1.44 22.45
C MET A 84 -1.36 -0.29 21.46
N TRP A 85 -2.51 0.31 21.11
CA TRP A 85 -2.55 1.46 20.20
C TRP A 85 -1.91 2.70 20.79
N ALA A 86 -2.13 2.97 22.08
CA ALA A 86 -1.46 4.08 22.78
C ALA A 86 0.07 3.90 22.78
N ALA A 87 0.55 2.69 23.04
CA ALA A 87 1.97 2.36 22.97
C ALA A 87 2.53 2.48 21.54
N ALA A 88 1.78 2.03 20.53
CA ALA A 88 2.14 2.16 19.13
C ALA A 88 2.25 3.64 18.69
N GLU A 89 1.29 4.48 19.09
CA GLU A 89 1.32 5.91 18.80
C GLU A 89 2.53 6.59 19.44
N ALA A 90 2.81 6.31 20.72
CA ALA A 90 3.99 6.82 21.41
C ALA A 90 5.29 6.37 20.70
N TYR A 91 5.36 5.10 20.32
CA TYR A 91 6.50 4.53 19.61
C TYR A 91 6.73 5.18 18.25
N PHE A 92 5.73 5.19 17.36
CA PHE A 92 5.85 5.81 16.04
C PHE A 92 6.05 7.33 16.13
N GLY A 93 5.47 7.97 17.15
CA GLY A 93 5.71 9.38 17.48
C GLY A 93 7.17 9.66 17.80
N SER A 94 7.81 8.79 18.61
CA SER A 94 9.23 8.92 18.99
C SER A 94 10.19 8.72 17.81
N LEU A 95 9.77 8.00 16.77
CA LEU A 95 10.58 7.79 15.58
C LEU A 95 10.56 8.98 14.61
N ALA A 96 9.66 9.95 14.77
CA ALA A 96 9.58 11.10 13.87
C ALA A 96 10.90 11.90 13.85
N GLY A 97 11.67 11.78 12.77
CA GLY A 97 12.97 12.47 12.58
C GLY A 97 14.21 11.56 12.69
N ALA A 98 14.06 10.28 13.01
CA ALA A 98 15.16 9.31 13.00
C ALA A 98 15.16 8.46 11.71
N ASP A 99 16.33 8.05 11.22
CA ASP A 99 16.44 7.09 10.10
C ASP A 99 15.77 5.74 10.42
N ALA A 100 15.66 5.40 11.71
CA ALA A 100 14.91 4.24 12.22
C ALA A 100 13.39 4.33 12.00
N ALA A 101 12.86 5.45 11.52
CA ALA A 101 11.46 5.64 11.19
C ALA A 101 11.03 4.96 9.89
N VAL A 102 12.00 4.61 9.03
CA VAL A 102 11.72 4.09 7.70
C VAL A 102 11.45 2.59 7.78
N LEU A 103 10.19 2.23 7.54
CA LEU A 103 9.74 0.86 7.35
C LEU A 103 9.63 0.57 5.85
N PRO A 104 9.86 -0.66 5.40
CA PRO A 104 9.60 -1.06 4.01
C PRO A 104 8.15 -0.78 3.59
N GLY A 105 7.91 -0.41 2.33
CA GLY A 105 6.56 -0.06 1.87
C GLY A 105 5.56 -1.23 1.84
N GLY A 106 6.04 -2.47 1.78
CA GLY A 106 5.18 -3.65 1.76
C GLY A 106 4.79 -4.08 3.17
N ARG A 107 3.49 -4.33 3.42
CA ARG A 107 2.95 -4.74 4.73
C ARG A 107 3.73 -5.87 5.39
N TYR A 108 4.00 -6.93 4.63
CA TYR A 108 4.76 -8.09 5.10
C TYR A 108 6.21 -7.71 5.49
N ALA A 109 6.88 -6.89 4.67
CA ALA A 109 8.24 -6.47 4.97
C ALA A 109 8.29 -5.50 6.16
N ALA A 110 7.31 -4.61 6.29
CA ALA A 110 7.15 -3.74 7.45
C ALA A 110 6.87 -4.54 8.73
N ALA A 111 5.95 -5.50 8.69
CA ALA A 111 5.63 -6.39 9.80
C ALA A 111 6.87 -7.18 10.25
N ARG A 112 7.70 -7.66 9.31
CA ARG A 112 8.98 -8.32 9.64
C ARG A 112 9.95 -7.40 10.37
N VAL A 113 10.07 -6.14 9.95
CA VAL A 113 10.92 -5.16 10.63
C VAL A 113 10.39 -4.81 12.02
N LEU A 114 9.06 -4.70 12.17
CA LEU A 114 8.43 -4.51 13.48
C LEU A 114 8.65 -5.71 14.40
N ALA A 115 8.53 -6.93 13.89
CA ALA A 115 8.85 -8.15 14.62
C ALA A 115 10.31 -8.18 15.08
N SER A 116 11.26 -7.77 14.23
CA SER A 116 12.69 -7.74 14.60
C SER A 116 13.06 -6.68 15.63
N ARG A 117 12.17 -5.71 15.89
CA ARG A 117 12.38 -4.66 16.90
C ARG A 117 11.98 -5.10 18.31
N ASP A 118 11.43 -6.30 18.48
CA ASP A 118 10.97 -6.88 19.75
C ASP A 118 10.20 -5.88 20.65
N LEU A 119 9.20 -5.24 20.06
CA LEU A 119 8.42 -4.21 20.75
C LEU A 119 7.50 -4.86 21.79
N PRO A 120 7.54 -4.44 23.07
CA PRO A 120 6.77 -5.08 24.14
C PRO A 120 5.26 -5.14 23.88
N PHE A 121 4.70 -4.09 23.27
CA PHE A 121 3.27 -4.00 22.97
C PHE A 121 2.83 -4.86 21.77
N LEU A 122 3.78 -5.43 21.02
CA LEU A 122 3.51 -6.33 19.90
C LEU A 122 3.82 -7.80 20.25
N ARG A 123 4.25 -8.08 21.48
CA ARG A 123 4.62 -9.44 21.88
C ARG A 123 3.40 -10.35 21.90
N GLY A 124 3.61 -11.58 21.42
CA GLY A 124 2.55 -12.58 21.30
C GLY A 124 1.76 -12.51 19.99
N LEU A 125 1.96 -11.47 19.16
CA LEU A 125 1.35 -11.39 17.85
C LEU A 125 2.13 -12.20 16.82
N SER A 126 1.39 -12.99 16.05
CA SER A 126 1.86 -13.66 14.84
C SER A 126 2.21 -12.63 13.75
N LEU A 127 3.03 -13.03 12.76
CA LEU A 127 3.37 -12.12 11.67
C LEU A 127 2.15 -11.70 10.84
N GLY A 128 1.12 -12.55 10.74
CA GLY A 128 -0.15 -12.24 10.10
C GLY A 128 -0.89 -11.12 10.82
N GLU A 129 -0.97 -11.20 12.15
CA GLU A 129 -1.53 -10.12 12.99
C GLU A 129 -0.71 -8.85 12.84
N LEU A 130 0.63 -8.93 12.83
CA LEU A 130 1.47 -7.75 12.57
C LEU A 130 1.23 -7.14 11.19
N CYS A 131 0.98 -7.95 10.15
CA CYS A 131 0.61 -7.43 8.84
C CYS A 131 -0.73 -6.66 8.89
N HIS A 132 -1.70 -7.18 9.65
CA HIS A 132 -3.00 -6.55 9.88
C HIS A 132 -2.88 -5.27 10.71
N VAL A 133 -2.08 -5.27 11.78
CA VAL A 133 -1.73 -4.07 12.56
C VAL A 133 -1.13 -3.00 11.65
N VAL A 134 -0.20 -3.37 10.76
CA VAL A 134 0.37 -2.42 9.79
C VAL A 134 -0.71 -1.86 8.86
N GLN A 135 -1.66 -2.68 8.39
CA GLN A 135 -2.79 -2.19 7.59
C GLN A 135 -3.67 -1.20 8.38
N LEU A 136 -3.99 -1.51 9.64
CA LEU A 136 -4.77 -0.64 10.51
C LEU A 136 -4.03 0.68 10.81
N CYS A 137 -2.71 0.62 11.00
CA CYS A 137 -1.86 1.81 11.13
C CYS A 137 -1.91 2.74 9.91
N ILE A 138 -2.05 2.17 8.70
CA ILE A 138 -2.03 2.95 7.45
C ILE A 138 -3.36 3.65 7.19
N ALA A 139 -4.48 2.93 7.33
CA ALA A 139 -5.79 3.44 6.92
C ALA A 139 -6.62 3.98 8.09
N PRO A 140 -7.17 3.16 9.00
CA PRO A 140 -8.07 3.64 10.05
C PRO A 140 -7.38 4.44 11.17
N LYS A 141 -6.18 4.05 11.61
CA LYS A 141 -5.51 4.69 12.76
C LYS A 141 -4.62 5.87 12.36
N LYS A 142 -4.26 6.01 11.07
CA LYS A 142 -3.36 7.06 10.56
C LYS A 142 -2.09 7.23 11.41
N LEU A 143 -1.46 6.12 11.84
CA LEU A 143 -0.19 6.12 12.57
C LEU A 143 1.01 6.03 11.63
N LEU A 144 0.83 5.36 10.48
CA LEU A 144 1.82 5.21 9.43
C LEU A 144 1.27 5.78 8.12
N GLY A 145 2.16 6.27 7.26
CA GLY A 145 1.83 6.73 5.92
C GLY A 145 2.98 6.51 4.96
N TYR A 146 2.71 6.64 3.67
CA TYR A 146 3.72 6.44 2.64
C TYR A 146 4.53 7.71 2.38
N SER A 147 5.85 7.54 2.23
CA SER A 147 6.77 8.54 1.69
C SER A 147 7.77 7.83 0.77
N SER A 148 7.81 8.21 -0.50
CA SER A 148 8.73 7.66 -1.50
C SER A 148 8.80 6.11 -1.54
N GLY A 149 7.67 5.42 -1.39
CA GLY A 149 7.62 3.95 -1.42
C GLY A 149 8.00 3.25 -0.11
N THR A 150 8.22 4.01 0.97
CA THR A 150 8.48 3.50 2.33
C THR A 150 7.37 3.93 3.28
N LEU A 151 7.20 3.18 4.37
CA LEU A 151 6.29 3.52 5.45
C LEU A 151 7.03 4.36 6.50
N VAL A 152 6.45 5.50 6.84
CA VAL A 152 6.98 6.44 7.83
C VAL A 152 5.86 6.83 8.81
N PRO A 153 6.19 7.31 10.02
CA PRO A 153 5.18 7.86 10.93
C PRO A 153 4.31 8.88 10.21
N TYR A 154 3.00 8.81 10.43
CA TYR A 154 2.03 9.65 9.69
C TYR A 154 2.37 11.13 9.80
N LYS A 155 2.90 11.55 10.96
CA LYS A 155 3.36 12.92 11.24
C LYS A 155 4.35 13.49 10.20
N VAL A 156 5.12 12.64 9.53
CA VAL A 156 6.12 13.00 8.51
C VAL A 156 5.80 12.43 7.12
N SER A 157 4.64 11.77 6.97
CA SER A 157 4.22 11.14 5.71
C SER A 157 3.76 12.17 4.68
N GLN A 158 3.89 11.84 3.39
CA GLN A 158 3.36 12.68 2.31
C GLN A 158 1.84 12.83 2.43
N SER A 159 1.14 11.85 2.99
CA SER A 159 -0.31 11.91 3.25
C SER A 159 -0.68 13.02 4.23
N LYS A 160 0.09 13.22 5.31
CA LYS A 160 -0.13 14.34 6.24
C LYS A 160 0.33 15.66 5.66
N VAL A 161 1.42 15.70 4.88
CA VAL A 161 1.80 16.92 4.15
C VAL A 161 0.65 17.34 3.23
N LYS A 162 -0.02 16.38 2.57
CA LYS A 162 -1.20 16.62 1.73
C LYS A 162 -2.43 17.05 2.54
N GLU A 163 -2.75 16.39 3.65
CA GLU A 163 -3.89 16.72 4.52
C GLU A 163 -3.71 18.07 5.22
N SER A 164 -2.54 18.32 5.83
CA SER A 164 -2.21 19.61 6.45
C SER A 164 -2.10 20.76 5.44
N LEU A 165 -1.76 20.49 4.17
CA LEU A 165 -1.82 21.49 3.09
C LEU A 165 -3.25 21.75 2.62
N ALA A 166 -4.13 20.73 2.65
CA ALA A 166 -5.55 20.89 2.33
C ALA A 166 -6.27 21.70 3.42
N GLU A 167 -6.07 21.34 4.69
CA GLU A 167 -6.64 22.06 5.85
C GLU A 167 -6.14 23.51 5.94
N ARG A 168 -4.85 23.77 5.65
CA ARG A 168 -4.29 25.14 5.67
C ARG A 168 -4.72 26.00 4.49
N LYS A 169 -5.11 25.43 3.34
CA LYS A 169 -5.54 26.19 2.15
C LYS A 169 -7.02 26.55 2.15
N SER A 170 -7.84 25.93 3.00
CA SER A 170 -9.14 26.48 3.37
C SER A 170 -9.03 27.72 4.26
N ALA A 171 -7.87 27.93 4.93
CA ALA A 171 -7.64 29.04 5.85
C ALA A 171 -6.72 30.16 5.32
N VAL A 172 -5.91 29.91 4.28
CA VAL A 172 -4.93 30.92 3.79
C VAL A 172 -4.96 31.01 2.27
N THR A 173 -5.74 31.98 1.80
CA THR A 173 -5.60 32.60 0.49
C THR A 173 -4.19 33.19 0.35
N VAL A 174 -3.46 32.71 -0.67
CA VAL A 174 -2.25 33.30 -1.29
C VAL A 174 -1.00 33.41 -0.39
N SER A 175 0.05 32.63 -0.74
CA SER A 175 1.37 33.19 -1.17
C SER A 175 2.42 32.11 -1.43
N LYS A 176 2.89 32.12 -2.69
CA LYS A 176 4.22 31.83 -3.27
C LYS A 176 5.23 30.97 -2.49
N GLN A 177 5.60 29.82 -3.09
CA GLN A 177 6.98 29.34 -3.24
C GLN A 177 7.06 28.15 -4.23
N GLY A 178 7.99 28.22 -5.21
CA GLY A 178 8.45 27.10 -6.05
C GLY A 178 7.59 26.76 -7.28
N ALA A 179 8.02 27.19 -8.46
CA ALA A 179 7.30 27.10 -9.74
C ALA A 179 7.20 25.68 -10.32
N VAL A 180 6.29 24.87 -9.78
CA VAL A 180 5.60 23.83 -10.55
C VAL A 180 4.26 24.44 -10.96
N LYS A 181 3.94 24.49 -12.27
CA LYS A 181 2.61 24.90 -12.72
C LYS A 181 1.68 23.71 -12.50
N TYR A 182 0.70 23.87 -11.63
CA TYR A 182 -0.25 22.81 -11.32
C TYR A 182 -1.54 23.03 -12.11
N ALA A 183 -2.21 21.94 -12.45
CA ALA A 183 -3.50 22.00 -13.14
C ALA A 183 -4.56 22.69 -12.26
N THR A 184 -5.24 23.69 -12.81
CA THR A 184 -6.49 24.24 -12.27
C THR A 184 -7.67 23.41 -12.80
N TRP A 185 -8.86 23.59 -12.24
CA TRP A 185 -10.09 22.94 -12.73
C TRP A 185 -10.34 23.19 -14.23
N THR A 186 -10.08 24.40 -14.73
CA THR A 186 -10.17 24.72 -16.16
C THR A 186 -9.21 23.86 -17.00
N SER A 187 -7.93 23.81 -16.63
CA SER A 187 -6.95 22.96 -17.33
C SER A 187 -7.23 21.47 -17.15
N LEU A 188 -7.88 21.08 -16.05
CA LEU A 188 -8.32 19.72 -15.82
C LEU A 188 -9.38 19.30 -16.84
N ARG A 189 -10.41 20.14 -16.98
CA ARG A 189 -11.53 19.94 -17.91
C ARG A 189 -11.06 19.96 -19.37
N ASP A 190 -10.22 20.91 -19.77
CA ASP A 190 -9.70 21.00 -21.14
C ASP A 190 -8.93 19.73 -21.52
N CYS A 191 -8.07 19.23 -20.62
CA CYS A 191 -7.31 18.00 -20.88
C CYS A 191 -8.21 16.77 -20.93
N LEU A 192 -9.24 16.68 -20.08
CA LEU A 192 -10.18 15.55 -20.10
C LEU A 192 -11.02 15.56 -21.37
N GLN A 193 -11.50 16.72 -21.81
CA GLN A 193 -12.21 16.88 -23.08
C GLN A 193 -11.34 16.51 -24.28
N ASP A 194 -10.07 16.93 -24.28
CA ASP A 194 -9.12 16.56 -25.34
C ASP A 194 -8.81 15.05 -25.32
N LEU A 195 -8.70 14.44 -24.14
CA LEU A 195 -8.51 13.00 -23.98
C LEU A 195 -9.71 12.18 -24.48
N ILE A 196 -10.93 12.64 -24.17
CA ILE A 196 -12.18 12.03 -24.66
C ILE A 196 -12.29 12.19 -26.18
N ARG A 197 -11.93 13.36 -26.72
CA ARG A 197 -11.95 13.62 -28.18
C ARG A 197 -10.88 12.84 -28.94
N ALA A 198 -9.73 12.58 -28.33
CA ALA A 198 -8.63 11.82 -28.91
C ALA A 198 -8.77 10.30 -28.71
N ALA A 199 -9.72 9.85 -27.88
CA ALA A 199 -9.98 8.43 -27.70
C ALA A 199 -10.71 7.86 -28.92
N PRO A 200 -10.29 6.69 -29.45
CA PRO A 200 -11.05 6.00 -30.49
C PRO A 200 -12.42 5.59 -29.93
N ALA A 201 -13.46 5.61 -30.78
CA ALA A 201 -14.85 5.36 -30.38
C ALA A 201 -15.08 4.01 -29.64
N ASP A 202 -14.14 3.08 -29.77
CA ASP A 202 -14.18 1.74 -29.17
C ASP A 202 -13.43 1.63 -27.83
N ALA A 203 -12.84 2.72 -27.31
CA ALA A 203 -12.13 2.71 -26.03
C ALA A 203 -13.11 2.86 -24.86
N ALA A 204 -13.51 1.73 -24.25
CA ALA A 204 -14.49 1.67 -23.18
C ALA A 204 -14.09 2.37 -21.86
N ALA A 205 -12.81 2.66 -21.63
CA ALA A 205 -12.36 3.43 -20.47
C ALA A 205 -10.92 3.93 -20.66
N ILE A 206 -10.64 5.18 -20.27
CA ILE A 206 -9.26 5.68 -20.17
C ILE A 206 -8.73 5.32 -18.77
N PRO A 207 -7.65 4.52 -18.66
CA PRO A 207 -7.10 4.17 -17.35
C PRO A 207 -6.61 5.42 -16.61
N LEU A 208 -7.07 5.59 -15.38
CA LEU A 208 -6.70 6.72 -14.50
C LEU A 208 -5.17 6.88 -14.32
N SER A 209 -4.42 5.79 -14.43
CA SER A 209 -2.95 5.78 -14.40
C SER A 209 -2.29 6.60 -15.51
N ASN A 210 -2.97 6.75 -16.65
CA ASN A 210 -2.46 7.51 -17.79
C ASN A 210 -2.72 9.01 -17.68
N ILE A 211 -3.72 9.44 -16.91
CA ILE A 211 -4.12 10.85 -16.82
C ILE A 211 -2.95 11.71 -16.32
N LYS A 212 -2.31 11.33 -15.21
CA LYS A 212 -1.15 12.06 -14.66
C LYS A 212 0.01 12.16 -15.65
N ARG A 213 0.23 11.09 -16.42
CA ARG A 213 1.26 11.04 -17.46
C ARG A 213 0.91 11.98 -18.62
N THR A 214 -0.34 12.03 -19.05
CA THR A 214 -0.81 12.93 -20.12
C THR A 214 -0.71 14.40 -19.70
N PHE A 215 -1.07 14.75 -18.47
CA PHE A 215 -0.92 16.12 -17.94
C PHE A 215 0.52 16.60 -18.02
N LYS A 216 1.45 15.75 -17.59
CA LYS A 216 2.88 16.06 -17.61
C LYS A 216 3.42 16.14 -19.04
N ALA A 217 2.99 15.24 -19.92
CA ALA A 217 3.49 15.16 -21.30
C ALA A 217 2.94 16.28 -22.21
N ARG A 218 1.67 16.68 -22.04
CA ARG A 218 0.96 17.55 -23.00
C ARG A 218 0.85 19.00 -22.56
N TYR A 219 0.68 19.25 -21.26
CA TYR A 219 0.52 20.60 -20.73
C TYR A 219 1.72 21.06 -19.89
N ASN A 220 2.70 20.17 -19.65
CA ASN A 220 3.80 20.39 -18.71
C ASN A 220 3.28 20.82 -17.32
N LEU A 221 2.11 20.28 -16.94
CA LEU A 221 1.43 20.52 -15.67
C LEU A 221 1.44 19.26 -14.84
N GLU A 222 1.56 19.40 -13.52
CA GLU A 222 1.33 18.28 -12.60
C GLU A 222 -0.12 18.26 -12.13
N LEU A 223 -0.81 17.15 -12.43
CA LEU A 223 -2.13 16.87 -11.86
C LEU A 223 -1.94 16.41 -10.41
N SER A 224 -2.37 17.27 -9.49
CA SER A 224 -2.34 17.01 -8.06
C SER A 224 -3.76 17.12 -7.52
N GLU A 225 -4.35 15.97 -7.19
CA GLU A 225 -5.68 15.84 -6.59
C GLU A 225 -5.81 16.72 -5.36
N THR A 226 -4.73 16.80 -4.59
CA THR A 226 -4.63 17.54 -3.34
C THR A 226 -4.63 19.05 -3.54
N LYS A 227 -4.38 19.55 -4.76
CA LYS A 227 -4.58 20.98 -5.08
C LYS A 227 -6.00 21.30 -5.50
N LEU A 228 -6.77 20.28 -5.86
CA LEU A 228 -8.17 20.38 -6.26
C LEU A 228 -9.11 19.96 -5.13
N GLY A 229 -8.58 19.69 -3.93
CA GLY A 229 -9.38 19.39 -2.74
C GLY A 229 -9.59 17.89 -2.46
N HIS A 230 -8.98 16.99 -3.24
CA HIS A 230 -9.24 15.55 -3.13
C HIS A 230 -8.02 14.76 -2.63
N SER A 231 -8.31 13.70 -1.88
CA SER A 231 -7.28 12.83 -1.31
C SER A 231 -6.83 11.72 -2.29
N LYS A 232 -7.71 11.35 -3.23
CA LYS A 232 -7.49 10.31 -4.24
C LYS A 232 -7.93 10.77 -5.64
N LEU A 233 -7.31 10.19 -6.67
CA LEU A 233 -7.68 10.47 -8.07
C LEU A 233 -9.09 10.01 -8.40
N SER A 234 -9.51 8.87 -7.84
CA SER A 234 -10.86 8.36 -8.00
C SER A 234 -11.91 9.32 -7.43
N GLU A 235 -11.64 9.93 -6.27
CA GLU A 235 -12.52 10.93 -5.65
C GLU A 235 -12.56 12.22 -6.47
N LEU A 236 -11.41 12.65 -7.03
CA LEU A 236 -11.35 13.80 -7.93
C LEU A 236 -12.21 13.59 -9.19
N MET A 237 -12.17 12.41 -9.79
CA MET A 237 -12.92 12.12 -11.02
C MET A 237 -14.43 11.94 -10.79
N GLN A 238 -14.87 11.75 -9.54
CA GLN A 238 -16.27 11.65 -9.15
C GLN A 238 -16.83 12.97 -8.61
N ASP A 239 -16.04 14.05 -8.68
CA ASP A 239 -16.45 15.37 -8.19
C ASP A 239 -17.60 15.96 -9.04
N PRO A 240 -18.56 16.69 -8.44
CA PRO A 240 -19.63 17.36 -9.17
C PRO A 240 -19.15 18.27 -10.32
N GLU A 241 -17.95 18.85 -10.22
CA GLU A 241 -17.36 19.65 -11.29
C GLU A 241 -16.90 18.83 -12.51
N LEU A 242 -16.88 17.49 -12.46
CA LEU A 242 -16.46 16.61 -13.56
C LEU A 242 -17.52 15.56 -13.96
N GLN A 243 -18.70 15.56 -13.32
CA GLN A 243 -19.78 14.60 -13.62
C GLN A 243 -20.27 14.66 -15.08
N ASP A 244 -20.07 15.77 -15.77
CA ASP A 244 -20.41 15.92 -17.19
C ASP A 244 -19.35 15.33 -18.14
N LEU A 245 -18.18 14.97 -17.62
CA LEU A 245 -17.05 14.42 -18.38
C LEU A 245 -16.64 13.01 -17.95
N CYS A 246 -16.97 12.61 -16.72
CA CYS A 246 -16.61 11.32 -16.11
C CYS A 246 -17.87 10.70 -15.48
N ALA A 247 -18.22 9.48 -15.91
CA ALA A 247 -19.34 8.68 -15.39
C ALA A 247 -18.82 7.38 -14.77
#